data_AF-A0A7M2WTT0-F1
#
_entry.id   AF-A0A7M2WTT0-F1
#
_cell.length_a   1.000
_cell.length_b   1.000
_cell.length_c   1.000
_cell.angle_alpha   90.00
_cell.angle_beta   90.00
_cell.angle_gamma   90.00
#
_symmetry.space_group_name_H-M   'P 1'
#
loop_
_entity.id
_entity.type
_entity.pdbx_description
1 polymer ?
#
loop_
_entity_poly.entity_id
_entity_poly.type
_entity_poly.pdbx_seq_one_letter_code
_entity_poly.pdbx_strand_id
1 'polypeptide(L)'
;MAVANELERKVKLSAPIPNGNGQPQGGGEVERQRLRTMLLIRRFEEKTYVQYTEPRTLPDGSKEMKIGGFCHLYSGQEAVAVGIAAIFKKGIDALVNGYRCHGHSLALGMSPRAAMAELFGRATGCSKGKGGSMHFFDKEVGNHGGHGIVGGHIPLGLGFAFAQKYKKNGGVTYCLFGDGAINQGTFNEALNMASLLKVPAVFMVENNGVAMGTQVERHSAERDLAKRALGYNMPTENVDGNDVDAVIAAMTKAAERGMRGEGPTFYSVNTYRFRGHSMSDAMKYRPKEEAEKAKLRDPILLYSEKLKSRGLVTQEQIEAMEAEVQSEVNQAVEQAEADPNPGLDERFDDILAETYPYQPK
;
A
#
# COMPACT_ATOMS: atom_id res chain seq x y z
N MET A 1 -14.78 -13.15 -21.20
CA MET A 1 -14.30 -14.11 -20.17
C MET A 1 -13.23 -15.10 -20.64
N ALA A 2 -13.14 -15.52 -21.90
CA ALA A 2 -12.09 -16.45 -22.34
C ALA A 2 -10.73 -15.78 -22.65
N VAL A 3 -10.72 -14.55 -23.15
CA VAL A 3 -9.49 -13.87 -23.61
C VAL A 3 -8.61 -13.36 -22.44
N ALA A 4 -9.21 -12.97 -21.32
CA ALA A 4 -8.48 -12.52 -20.13
C ALA A 4 -7.71 -13.67 -19.45
N ASN A 5 -8.34 -14.85 -19.33
CA ASN A 5 -7.76 -16.01 -18.66
C ASN A 5 -6.60 -16.67 -19.44
N GLU A 6 -6.53 -16.49 -20.76
CA GLU A 6 -5.49 -17.10 -21.60
C GLU A 6 -4.21 -16.26 -21.64
N LEU A 7 -4.31 -14.94 -21.42
CA LEU A 7 -3.18 -14.00 -21.35
C LEU A 7 -2.51 -13.98 -19.96
N GLU A 8 -3.24 -14.23 -18.88
CA GLU A 8 -2.69 -14.33 -17.52
C GLU A 8 -1.72 -15.51 -17.34
N ARG A 9 -1.92 -16.62 -18.08
CA ARG A 9 -1.07 -17.82 -17.98
C ARG A 9 0.35 -17.66 -18.55
N LYS A 10 0.67 -16.56 -19.23
CA LYS A 10 2.02 -16.30 -19.79
C LYS A 10 2.83 -15.27 -19.02
N VAL A 11 2.30 -14.72 -17.92
CA VAL A 11 3.05 -13.78 -17.07
C VAL A 11 3.87 -14.58 -16.06
N LYS A 12 5.21 -14.57 -16.20
CA LYS A 12 6.10 -14.95 -15.10
C LYS A 12 5.86 -13.93 -13.98
N LEU A 13 5.07 -14.32 -12.98
CA LEU A 13 5.01 -13.62 -11.69
C LEU A 13 6.44 -13.39 -11.21
N SER A 14 6.76 -12.15 -10.83
CA SER A 14 7.97 -11.88 -10.06
C SER A 14 7.97 -12.78 -8.84
N ALA A 15 9.11 -13.40 -8.55
CA ALA A 15 9.20 -14.42 -7.51
C ALA A 15 8.63 -13.87 -6.17
N PRO A 16 7.75 -14.61 -5.49
CA PRO A 16 7.22 -14.18 -4.20
C PRO A 16 8.37 -14.02 -3.20
N ILE A 17 8.25 -13.02 -2.32
CA ILE A 17 9.15 -12.85 -1.16
C ILE A 17 9.10 -14.15 -0.35
N PRO A 18 10.23 -14.83 -0.09
CA PRO A 18 10.24 -16.05 0.72
C PRO A 18 9.68 -15.78 2.13
N ASN A 19 8.72 -16.58 2.57
CA ASN A 19 8.18 -16.53 3.93
C ASN A 19 9.27 -16.95 4.94
N GLY A 20 9.77 -15.99 5.71
CA GLY A 20 10.83 -16.19 6.70
C GLY A 20 10.33 -16.83 7.99
N ASN A 21 10.17 -18.15 8.01
CA ASN A 21 10.12 -18.96 9.23
C ASN A 21 11.26 -19.99 9.19
N GLY A 22 12.49 -19.53 9.46
CA GLY A 22 13.68 -20.35 9.52
C GLY A 22 14.93 -19.47 9.63
N GLN A 23 15.97 -19.96 10.32
CA GLN A 23 17.28 -19.31 10.45
C GLN A 23 17.79 -18.69 9.12
N PRO A 24 18.64 -17.64 9.15
CA PRO A 24 19.09 -16.94 7.94
C PRO A 24 19.88 -17.90 7.04
N GLN A 25 19.18 -18.53 6.11
CA GLN A 25 19.76 -19.22 4.98
C GLN A 25 20.03 -18.19 3.88
N GLY A 26 21.30 -18.00 3.55
CA GLY A 26 21.73 -17.56 2.21
C GLY A 26 22.03 -16.07 2.01
N GLY A 27 23.32 -15.72 1.96
CA GLY A 27 23.91 -14.72 1.06
C GLY A 27 23.29 -13.32 0.89
N GLY A 28 22.35 -12.86 1.73
CA GLY A 28 21.69 -11.55 1.63
C GLY A 28 20.59 -11.43 0.58
N GLU A 29 20.06 -12.55 0.06
CA GLU A 29 19.09 -12.53 -1.04
C GLU A 29 17.76 -11.88 -0.66
N VAL A 30 17.24 -12.21 0.51
CA VAL A 30 15.97 -11.65 1.03
C VAL A 30 16.11 -10.14 1.23
N GLU A 31 17.23 -9.67 1.80
CA GLU A 31 17.50 -8.25 1.95
C GLU A 31 17.60 -7.51 0.61
N ARG A 32 18.30 -8.08 -0.38
CA ARG A 32 18.35 -7.51 -1.74
C ARG A 32 16.97 -7.44 -2.38
N GLN A 33 16.14 -8.47 -2.19
CA GLN A 33 14.77 -8.46 -2.71
C GLN A 33 13.93 -7.34 -2.08
N ARG A 34 14.04 -7.12 -0.75
CA ARG A 34 13.36 -6.00 -0.08
C ARG A 34 13.80 -4.65 -0.64
N LEU A 35 15.10 -4.46 -0.86
CA LEU A 35 15.63 -3.25 -1.49
C LEU A 35 15.07 -3.06 -2.91
N ARG A 36 15.09 -4.11 -3.73
CA ARG A 36 14.51 -4.10 -5.08
C ARG A 36 13.02 -3.73 -5.05
N THR A 37 12.25 -4.25 -4.11
CA THR A 37 10.82 -3.92 -3.98
C THR A 37 10.61 -2.45 -3.58
N MET A 38 11.42 -1.90 -2.66
CA MET A 38 11.33 -0.47 -2.34
C MET A 38 11.67 0.41 -3.56
N LEU A 39 12.71 0.05 -4.32
CA LEU A 39 13.06 0.70 -5.59
C LEU A 39 11.91 0.62 -6.60
N LEU A 40 11.26 -0.55 -6.72
CA LEU A 40 10.10 -0.75 -7.59
C LEU A 40 8.96 0.21 -7.24
N ILE A 41 8.60 0.29 -5.96
CA ILE A 41 7.58 1.23 -5.49
C ILE A 41 7.99 2.66 -5.85
N ARG A 42 9.21 3.10 -5.50
CA ARG A 42 9.67 4.47 -5.78
C ARG A 42 9.62 4.82 -7.26
N ARG A 43 10.17 3.96 -8.13
CA ARG A 43 10.25 4.21 -9.58
C ARG A 43 8.85 4.13 -10.23
N PHE A 44 7.98 3.24 -9.76
CA PHE A 44 6.57 3.22 -10.17
C PHE A 44 5.84 4.53 -9.83
N GLU A 45 6.03 5.04 -8.61
CA GLU A 45 5.40 6.27 -8.14
C GLU A 45 5.90 7.52 -8.90
N GLU A 46 7.21 7.58 -9.18
CA GLU A 46 7.79 8.64 -10.00
C GLU A 46 7.31 8.57 -11.45
N LYS A 47 7.18 7.37 -12.03
CA LYS A 47 6.61 7.23 -13.36
C LYS A 47 5.14 7.62 -13.36
N THR A 48 4.38 7.22 -12.33
CA THR A 48 2.98 7.63 -12.12
C THR A 48 2.84 9.15 -12.05
N TYR A 49 3.76 9.83 -11.36
CA TYR A 49 3.82 11.30 -11.36
C TYR A 49 3.90 11.85 -12.79
N VAL A 50 4.83 11.35 -13.59
CA VAL A 50 5.02 11.78 -14.99
C VAL A 50 3.74 11.54 -15.80
N GLN A 51 3.16 10.34 -15.71
CA GLN A 51 1.94 10.01 -16.47
C GLN A 51 0.71 10.80 -16.02
N TYR A 52 0.68 11.25 -14.76
CA TYR A 52 -0.37 12.12 -14.25
C TYR A 52 -0.21 13.56 -14.74
N THR A 53 1.02 14.06 -14.92
CA THR A 53 1.27 15.47 -15.29
C THR A 53 1.41 15.69 -16.79
N GLU A 54 1.79 14.65 -17.54
CA GLU A 54 2.03 14.72 -18.98
C GLU A 54 0.86 14.10 -19.75
N PRO A 55 0.10 14.89 -20.51
CA PRO A 55 -0.97 14.35 -21.34
C PRO A 55 -0.42 13.50 -22.48
N ARG A 56 -1.18 12.49 -22.91
CA ARG A 56 -0.97 11.81 -24.19
C ARG A 56 -1.55 12.63 -25.34
N THR A 57 -0.94 12.49 -26.50
CA THR A 57 -1.52 12.96 -27.77
C THR A 57 -2.32 11.84 -28.40
N LEU A 58 -3.60 12.09 -28.68
CA LEU A 58 -4.49 11.17 -29.37
C LEU A 58 -4.29 11.23 -30.90
N PRO A 59 -4.78 10.24 -31.68
CA PRO A 59 -4.62 10.22 -33.13
C PRO A 59 -5.16 11.45 -33.86
N ASP A 60 -6.14 12.15 -33.28
CA ASP A 60 -6.73 13.39 -33.79
C ASP A 60 -5.93 14.65 -33.42
N GLY A 61 -4.78 14.49 -32.73
CA GLY A 61 -3.92 15.57 -32.26
C GLY A 61 -4.36 16.22 -30.94
N SER A 62 -5.49 15.81 -30.36
CA SER A 62 -5.93 16.31 -29.05
C SER A 62 -5.07 15.76 -27.92
N LYS A 63 -5.03 16.49 -26.79
CA LYS A 63 -4.28 16.12 -25.60
C LYS A 63 -5.23 15.62 -24.51
N GLU A 64 -4.90 14.48 -23.92
CA GLU A 64 -5.71 13.85 -22.87
C GLU A 64 -4.83 13.44 -21.69
N MET A 65 -5.30 13.67 -20.46
CA MET A 65 -4.62 13.17 -19.26
C MET A 65 -4.76 11.65 -19.18
N LYS A 66 -3.65 10.94 -18.96
CA LYS A 66 -3.66 9.47 -18.90
C LYS A 66 -4.30 8.92 -17.63
N ILE A 67 -4.15 9.65 -16.52
CA ILE A 67 -4.68 9.27 -15.21
C ILE A 67 -5.78 10.26 -14.83
N GLY A 68 -6.99 9.75 -14.64
CA GLY A 68 -8.14 10.53 -14.19
C GLY A 68 -8.29 10.55 -12.66
N GLY A 69 -8.98 11.56 -12.15
CA GLY A 69 -9.32 11.66 -10.72
C GLY A 69 -8.14 11.98 -9.80
N PHE A 70 -8.30 11.71 -8.51
CA PHE A 70 -7.25 11.99 -7.51
C PHE A 70 -6.20 10.88 -7.50
N CYS A 71 -4.92 11.27 -7.64
CA CYS A 71 -3.78 10.35 -7.55
C CYS A 71 -2.96 10.60 -6.27
N HIS A 72 -2.71 9.54 -5.49
CA HIS A 72 -2.09 9.62 -4.17
C HIS A 72 -0.82 8.78 -4.08
N LEU A 73 0.33 9.43 -4.28
CA LEU A 73 1.62 8.72 -4.39
C LEU A 73 2.17 8.22 -3.05
N TYR A 74 2.74 7.02 -3.01
CA TYR A 74 3.28 6.40 -1.79
C TYR A 74 4.76 6.75 -1.49
N SER A 75 5.39 7.61 -2.30
CA SER A 75 6.83 7.93 -2.18
C SER A 75 7.24 8.42 -0.79
N GLY A 76 8.29 7.80 -0.23
CA GLY A 76 8.86 8.08 1.09
C GLY A 76 8.39 7.15 2.20
N GLN A 77 7.43 6.26 1.92
CA GLN A 77 6.85 5.32 2.88
C GLN A 77 7.14 3.84 2.53
N GLU A 78 8.06 3.59 1.59
CA GLU A 78 8.27 2.26 0.98
C GLU A 78 8.62 1.17 1.99
N ALA A 79 9.43 1.51 3.00
CA ALA A 79 9.82 0.58 4.06
C ALA A 79 8.62 0.06 4.86
N VAL A 80 7.56 0.85 5.02
CA VAL A 80 6.33 0.41 5.68
C VAL A 80 5.66 -0.71 4.88
N ALA A 81 5.46 -0.49 3.58
CA ALA A 81 4.82 -1.48 2.71
C ALA A 81 5.64 -2.77 2.60
N VAL A 82 6.95 -2.65 2.38
CA VAL A 82 7.85 -3.80 2.26
C VAL A 82 8.01 -4.53 3.59
N GLY A 83 8.03 -3.81 4.71
CA GLY A 83 8.14 -4.42 6.04
C GLY A 83 6.93 -5.27 6.41
N ILE A 84 5.72 -4.82 6.07
CA ILE A 84 4.50 -5.63 6.22
C ILE A 84 4.54 -6.82 5.27
N ALA A 85 4.84 -6.60 3.99
CA ALA A 85 4.86 -7.66 2.97
C ALA A 85 5.88 -8.77 3.29
N ALA A 86 6.98 -8.45 3.98
CA ALA A 86 8.00 -9.42 4.37
C ALA A 86 7.52 -10.50 5.36
N ILE A 87 6.42 -10.26 6.08
CA ILE A 87 5.85 -11.19 7.07
C ILE A 87 4.41 -11.60 6.74
N PHE A 88 3.85 -11.06 5.65
CA PHE A 88 2.46 -11.24 5.27
C PHE A 88 2.22 -12.63 4.65
N LYS A 89 1.28 -13.39 5.20
CA LYS A 89 0.90 -14.72 4.71
C LYS A 89 -0.23 -14.62 3.68
N LYS A 90 0.15 -14.48 2.40
CA LYS A 90 -0.83 -14.44 1.29
C LYS A 90 -1.83 -15.60 1.35
N GLY A 91 -3.09 -15.30 1.06
CA GLY A 91 -4.20 -16.26 1.11
C GLY A 91 -4.76 -16.55 2.51
N ILE A 92 -4.12 -16.03 3.58
CA ILE A 92 -4.55 -16.22 4.98
C ILE A 92 -4.72 -14.86 5.68
N ASP A 93 -3.71 -14.00 5.55
CA ASP A 93 -3.73 -12.65 6.10
C ASP A 93 -4.57 -11.71 5.23
N ALA A 94 -5.06 -10.63 5.86
CA ALA A 94 -5.86 -9.61 5.21
C ALA A 94 -5.19 -8.25 5.37
N LEU A 95 -5.06 -7.50 4.28
CA LEU A 95 -4.63 -6.11 4.27
C LEU A 95 -5.83 -5.22 3.92
N VAL A 96 -6.13 -4.24 4.76
CA VAL A 96 -7.17 -3.24 4.52
C VAL A 96 -6.52 -1.87 4.70
N ASN A 97 -6.47 -1.04 3.66
CA ASN A 97 -5.78 0.26 3.73
C ASN A 97 -6.60 1.42 3.12
N GLY A 98 -6.13 2.65 3.37
CA GLY A 98 -6.72 3.84 2.76
C GLY A 98 -6.26 4.02 1.30
N TYR A 99 -6.75 5.06 0.65
CA TYR A 99 -6.50 5.38 -0.76
C TYR A 99 -5.02 5.45 -1.19
N ARG A 100 -4.06 5.61 -0.27
CA ARG A 100 -2.62 5.61 -0.59
C ARG A 100 -2.07 4.19 -0.59
N CYS A 101 -2.52 3.39 -1.56
CA CYS A 101 -2.45 1.93 -1.51
C CYS A 101 -1.47 1.28 -2.51
N HIS A 102 -0.87 2.06 -3.41
CA HIS A 102 -0.04 1.52 -4.50
C HIS A 102 1.16 0.72 -3.96
N GLY A 103 1.91 1.32 -3.04
CA GLY A 103 3.12 0.71 -2.47
C GLY A 103 2.85 -0.64 -1.80
N HIS A 104 1.77 -0.74 -1.01
CA HIS A 104 1.36 -2.01 -0.41
C HIS A 104 0.98 -3.06 -1.44
N SER A 105 0.23 -2.65 -2.47
CA SER A 105 -0.21 -3.57 -3.53
C SER A 105 0.99 -4.13 -4.31
N LEU A 106 1.94 -3.28 -4.68
CA LEU A 106 3.19 -3.68 -5.33
C LEU A 106 4.06 -4.55 -4.41
N ALA A 107 4.17 -4.21 -3.12
CA ALA A 107 4.91 -5.01 -2.15
C ALA A 107 4.31 -6.42 -1.97
N LEU A 108 2.98 -6.56 -2.06
CA LEU A 108 2.28 -7.84 -2.08
C LEU A 108 2.32 -8.55 -3.44
N GLY A 109 3.04 -8.01 -4.43
CA GLY A 109 3.33 -8.68 -5.70
C GLY A 109 2.36 -8.34 -6.83
N MET A 110 1.55 -7.29 -6.71
CA MET A 110 0.79 -6.77 -7.84
C MET A 110 1.75 -6.40 -8.97
N SER A 111 1.44 -6.85 -10.20
CA SER A 111 2.25 -6.49 -11.37
C SER A 111 2.23 -4.97 -11.59
N PRO A 112 3.38 -4.33 -11.88
CA PRO A 112 3.43 -2.92 -12.26
C PRO A 112 2.56 -2.60 -13.48
N ARG A 113 2.39 -3.54 -14.42
CA ARG A 113 1.48 -3.36 -15.56
C ARG A 113 0.03 -3.27 -15.10
N ALA A 114 -0.43 -4.21 -14.27
CA ALA A 114 -1.81 -4.21 -13.78
C ALA A 114 -2.11 -2.96 -12.93
N ALA A 115 -1.14 -2.53 -12.12
CA ALA A 115 -1.20 -1.28 -11.36
C ALA A 115 -1.30 -0.06 -12.30
N MET A 116 -0.44 0.04 -13.32
CA MET A 116 -0.47 1.17 -14.27
C MET A 116 -1.72 1.16 -15.16
N ALA A 117 -2.17 -0.01 -15.58
CA ALA A 117 -3.42 -0.22 -16.32
C ALA A 117 -4.62 0.28 -15.51
N GLU A 118 -4.65 0.03 -14.21
CA GLU A 118 -5.71 0.56 -13.33
C GLU A 118 -5.69 2.09 -13.28
N LEU A 119 -4.51 2.70 -13.16
CA LEU A 119 -4.36 4.16 -13.17
C LEU A 119 -4.81 4.78 -14.49
N PHE A 120 -4.61 4.08 -15.60
CA PHE A 120 -5.04 4.50 -16.93
C PHE A 120 -6.50 4.17 -17.26
N GLY A 121 -7.24 3.57 -16.32
CA GLY A 121 -8.63 3.16 -16.54
C GLY A 121 -8.78 2.06 -17.59
N ARG A 122 -7.80 1.17 -17.72
CA ARG A 122 -7.80 0.07 -18.70
C ARG A 122 -8.46 -1.19 -18.14
N ALA A 123 -9.04 -2.00 -19.02
CA ALA A 123 -9.76 -3.22 -18.64
C ALA A 123 -8.87 -4.27 -17.94
N THR A 124 -7.55 -4.20 -18.16
CA THR A 124 -6.52 -5.06 -17.55
C THR A 124 -6.01 -4.55 -16.20
N GLY A 125 -6.58 -3.44 -15.70
CA GLY A 125 -6.31 -2.95 -14.35
C GLY A 125 -6.75 -3.95 -13.27
N CYS A 126 -6.14 -3.87 -12.08
CA CYS A 126 -6.46 -4.77 -10.97
C CYS A 126 -7.94 -4.72 -10.51
N SER A 127 -8.64 -3.63 -10.80
CA SER A 127 -10.07 -3.42 -10.58
C SER A 127 -10.79 -3.12 -11.90
N LYS A 128 -10.28 -3.67 -13.02
CA LYS A 128 -10.79 -3.51 -14.39
C LYS A 128 -10.86 -2.05 -14.86
N GLY A 129 -10.01 -1.18 -14.31
CA GLY A 129 -9.99 0.24 -14.65
C GLY A 129 -11.12 1.07 -14.03
N LYS A 130 -11.93 0.48 -13.14
CA LYS A 130 -13.07 1.14 -12.49
C LYS A 130 -12.67 1.88 -11.20
N GLY A 131 -11.59 1.45 -10.56
CA GLY A 131 -11.16 1.95 -9.26
C GLY A 131 -10.18 3.11 -9.34
N GLY A 132 -9.27 3.08 -10.31
CA GLY A 132 -8.21 4.07 -10.42
C GLY A 132 -7.29 4.11 -9.19
N SER A 133 -6.66 5.26 -8.97
CA SER A 133 -5.55 5.40 -8.01
C SER A 133 -5.90 5.06 -6.56
N MET A 134 -7.15 5.21 -6.14
CA MET A 134 -7.52 5.04 -4.73
C MET A 134 -7.95 3.63 -4.37
N HIS A 135 -8.06 2.72 -5.34
CA HIS A 135 -8.82 1.47 -5.20
C HIS A 135 -8.07 0.25 -5.76
N PHE A 136 -6.75 0.19 -5.56
CA PHE A 136 -6.00 -1.02 -5.87
C PHE A 136 -6.44 -2.14 -4.94
N PHE A 137 -6.72 -3.32 -5.50
CA PHE A 137 -7.33 -4.44 -4.79
C PHE A 137 -6.84 -5.75 -5.41
N ASP A 138 -6.60 -6.77 -4.58
CA ASP A 138 -6.27 -8.13 -5.02
C ASP A 138 -6.65 -9.13 -3.91
N LYS A 139 -7.85 -9.71 -4.02
CA LYS A 139 -8.36 -10.64 -3.01
C LYS A 139 -7.54 -11.92 -2.88
N GLU A 140 -6.90 -12.39 -3.96
CA GLU A 140 -6.23 -13.69 -3.98
C GLU A 140 -4.97 -13.65 -3.11
N VAL A 141 -4.29 -12.50 -3.09
CA VAL A 141 -3.14 -12.28 -2.22
C VAL A 141 -3.53 -11.73 -0.84
N GLY A 142 -4.82 -11.48 -0.57
CA GLY A 142 -5.30 -10.91 0.69
C GLY A 142 -5.25 -9.38 0.77
N ASN A 143 -5.06 -8.68 -0.35
CA ASN A 143 -5.14 -7.22 -0.42
C ASN A 143 -6.60 -6.78 -0.66
N HIS A 144 -7.29 -6.43 0.43
CA HIS A 144 -8.67 -5.90 0.38
C HIS A 144 -8.74 -4.38 0.18
N GLY A 145 -7.60 -3.83 -0.23
CA GLY A 145 -7.49 -2.67 -1.09
C GLY A 145 -7.60 -1.31 -0.41
N GLY A 146 -7.51 -0.31 -1.29
CA GLY A 146 -7.58 1.11 -0.97
C GLY A 146 -9.01 1.63 -0.86
N HIS A 147 -9.29 2.28 0.26
CA HIS A 147 -10.59 2.88 0.53
C HIS A 147 -10.51 4.41 0.49
N GLY A 148 -11.34 5.02 -0.35
CA GLY A 148 -11.39 6.47 -0.56
C GLY A 148 -12.04 7.25 0.58
N ILE A 149 -12.98 6.61 1.30
CA ILE A 149 -13.64 7.22 2.46
C ILE A 149 -12.72 7.12 3.67
N VAL A 150 -12.21 8.27 4.11
CA VAL A 150 -11.30 8.37 5.26
C VAL A 150 -11.94 7.73 6.49
N GLY A 151 -11.28 6.70 7.04
CA GLY A 151 -11.71 5.96 8.23
C GLY A 151 -12.88 4.99 8.01
N GLY A 152 -13.50 4.98 6.82
CA GLY A 152 -14.63 4.08 6.51
C GLY A 152 -14.23 2.60 6.46
N HIS A 153 -12.94 2.31 6.23
CA HIS A 153 -12.41 0.95 6.13
C HIS A 153 -11.95 0.35 7.46
N ILE A 154 -11.84 1.15 8.52
CA ILE A 154 -11.38 0.65 9.83
C ILE A 154 -12.35 -0.42 10.39
N PRO A 155 -13.69 -0.25 10.30
CA PRO A 155 -14.64 -1.30 10.64
C PRO A 155 -14.55 -2.54 9.73
N LEU A 156 -14.16 -2.38 8.46
CA LEU A 156 -13.92 -3.52 7.57
C LEU A 156 -12.73 -4.34 8.06
N GLY A 157 -11.64 -3.68 8.46
CA GLY A 157 -10.47 -4.33 9.08
C GLY A 157 -10.86 -5.12 10.34
N LEU A 158 -11.69 -4.57 11.21
CA LEU A 158 -12.28 -5.30 12.34
C LEU A 158 -13.06 -6.54 11.87
N GLY A 159 -13.89 -6.40 10.83
CA GLY A 159 -14.69 -7.50 10.28
C GLY A 159 -13.83 -8.66 9.74
N PHE A 160 -12.76 -8.36 8.98
CA PHE A 160 -11.81 -9.37 8.51
C PHE A 160 -11.12 -10.09 9.68
N ALA A 161 -10.67 -9.34 10.69
CA ALA A 161 -10.02 -9.93 11.85
C ALA A 161 -10.98 -10.81 12.66
N PHE A 162 -12.23 -10.36 12.82
CA PHE A 162 -13.28 -11.17 13.44
C PHE A 162 -13.54 -12.45 12.66
N ALA A 163 -13.59 -12.38 11.33
CA ALA A 163 -13.77 -13.56 10.48
C ALA A 163 -12.61 -14.56 10.61
N GLN A 164 -11.36 -14.08 10.66
CA GLN A 164 -10.17 -14.91 10.90
C GLN A 164 -10.26 -15.63 12.25
N LYS A 165 -10.62 -14.90 13.31
CA LYS A 165 -10.86 -15.48 14.64
C LYS A 165 -11.98 -16.52 14.63
N TYR A 166 -13.12 -16.18 14.05
CA TYR A 166 -14.31 -17.03 14.01
C TYR A 166 -14.04 -18.34 13.26
N LYS A 167 -13.34 -18.25 12.12
CA LYS A 167 -12.95 -19.41 11.30
C LYS A 167 -11.73 -20.17 11.84
N LYS A 168 -11.01 -19.63 12.82
CA LYS A 168 -9.77 -20.19 13.38
C LYS A 168 -8.73 -20.53 12.30
N ASN A 169 -8.59 -19.66 11.30
CA ASN A 169 -7.71 -19.91 10.15
C ASN A 169 -6.24 -19.50 10.37
N GLY A 170 -5.93 -18.95 11.56
CA GLY A 170 -4.57 -18.53 11.92
C GLY A 170 -4.07 -17.26 11.22
N GLY A 171 -4.97 -16.52 10.55
CA GLY A 171 -4.62 -15.26 9.88
C GLY A 171 -4.66 -14.04 10.79
N VAL A 172 -3.97 -13.00 10.34
CA VAL A 172 -3.94 -11.67 10.95
C VAL A 172 -4.43 -10.64 9.95
N THR A 173 -5.16 -9.64 10.44
CA THR A 173 -5.58 -8.50 9.63
C THR A 173 -4.72 -7.27 9.91
N TYR A 174 -4.11 -6.72 8.88
CA TYR A 174 -3.35 -5.46 8.91
C TYR A 174 -4.28 -4.35 8.41
N CYS A 175 -4.77 -3.52 9.32
CA CYS A 175 -5.69 -2.43 9.04
C CYS A 175 -4.94 -1.09 9.13
N LEU A 176 -4.63 -0.49 7.98
CA LEU A 176 -3.75 0.66 7.86
C LEU A 176 -4.53 1.93 7.53
N PHE A 177 -4.17 3.06 8.14
CA PHE A 177 -4.83 4.34 7.92
C PHE A 177 -3.88 5.51 8.20
N GLY A 178 -4.13 6.66 7.60
CA GLY A 178 -3.33 7.87 7.86
C GLY A 178 -3.65 8.52 9.21
N ASP A 179 -2.78 9.41 9.66
CA ASP A 179 -2.91 10.21 10.89
C ASP A 179 -4.25 10.95 10.97
N GLY A 180 -4.76 11.50 9.87
CA GLY A 180 -6.07 12.17 9.87
C GLY A 180 -7.27 11.25 10.13
N ALA A 181 -7.17 9.95 9.84
CA ALA A 181 -8.29 9.01 9.94
C ALA A 181 -8.66 8.65 11.39
N ILE A 182 -7.74 8.86 12.33
CA ILE A 182 -7.95 8.56 13.76
C ILE A 182 -9.02 9.42 14.43
N ASN A 183 -9.45 10.49 13.75
CA ASN A 183 -10.46 11.43 14.22
C ASN A 183 -11.88 11.04 13.79
N GLN A 184 -12.03 9.97 13.01
CA GLN A 184 -13.32 9.46 12.59
C GLN A 184 -14.00 8.70 13.74
N GLY A 185 -15.34 8.76 13.81
CA GLY A 185 -16.10 8.01 14.82
C GLY A 185 -15.85 6.50 14.74
N THR A 186 -15.78 5.99 13.51
CA THR A 186 -15.51 4.58 13.18
C THR A 186 -14.19 4.06 13.76
N PHE A 187 -13.19 4.92 13.96
CA PHE A 187 -11.94 4.55 14.62
C PHE A 187 -12.19 4.08 16.06
N ASN A 188 -12.92 4.89 16.84
CA ASN A 188 -13.18 4.61 18.25
C ASN A 188 -14.07 3.37 18.42
N GLU A 189 -15.11 3.27 17.59
CA GLU A 189 -16.02 2.12 17.58
C GLU A 189 -15.28 0.82 17.25
N ALA A 190 -14.46 0.83 16.19
CA ALA A 190 -13.74 -0.34 15.73
C ALA A 190 -12.68 -0.80 16.73
N LEU A 191 -11.89 0.10 17.31
CA LEU A 191 -10.85 -0.26 18.29
C LEU A 191 -11.45 -0.81 19.59
N ASN A 192 -12.52 -0.20 20.09
CA ASN A 192 -13.24 -0.72 21.26
C ASN A 192 -13.74 -2.15 21.03
N MET A 193 -14.41 -2.38 19.90
CA MET A 193 -14.90 -3.71 19.52
C MET A 193 -13.78 -4.72 19.29
N ALA A 194 -12.67 -4.30 18.65
CA ALA A 194 -11.52 -5.17 18.40
C ALA A 194 -10.91 -5.69 19.70
N SER A 195 -10.73 -4.81 20.68
CA SER A 195 -10.21 -5.18 22.01
C SER A 195 -11.17 -6.07 22.77
N LEU A 196 -12.47 -5.71 22.80
CA LEU A 196 -13.51 -6.52 23.44
C LEU A 196 -13.55 -7.94 22.89
N LEU A 197 -13.49 -8.06 21.57
CA LEU A 197 -13.54 -9.33 20.86
C LEU A 197 -12.18 -10.01 20.74
N LYS A 198 -11.07 -9.41 21.22
CA LYS A 198 -9.70 -9.93 21.10
C LYS A 198 -9.40 -10.49 19.70
N VAL A 199 -9.66 -9.69 18.66
CA VAL A 199 -9.44 -10.12 17.26
C VAL A 199 -7.94 -10.10 16.90
N PRO A 200 -7.48 -10.97 15.98
CA PRO A 200 -6.09 -10.98 15.49
C PRO A 200 -5.86 -9.85 14.48
N ALA A 201 -5.75 -8.61 14.97
CA ALA A 201 -5.56 -7.43 14.13
C ALA A 201 -4.36 -6.58 14.55
N VAL A 202 -3.72 -5.98 13.56
CA VAL A 202 -2.79 -4.85 13.72
C VAL A 202 -3.48 -3.60 13.16
N PHE A 203 -3.83 -2.67 14.02
CA PHE A 203 -4.32 -1.35 13.61
C PHE A 203 -3.14 -0.40 13.54
N MET A 204 -2.90 0.19 12.37
CA MET A 204 -1.66 0.93 12.12
C MET A 204 -1.95 2.31 11.57
N VAL A 205 -1.43 3.33 12.25
CA VAL A 205 -1.34 4.68 11.69
C VAL A 205 -0.06 4.77 10.86
N GLU A 206 -0.19 4.99 9.56
CA GLU A 206 0.88 5.51 8.73
C GLU A 206 0.99 7.02 8.96
N ASN A 207 1.73 7.39 10.00
CA ASN A 207 1.84 8.77 10.43
C ASN A 207 2.90 9.48 9.59
N ASN A 208 2.46 10.16 8.52
CA ASN A 208 3.31 11.03 7.72
C ASN A 208 3.29 12.50 8.18
N GLY A 209 2.68 12.77 9.35
CA GLY A 209 2.66 14.05 10.02
C GLY A 209 1.62 15.05 9.50
N VAL A 210 0.84 14.71 8.47
CA VAL A 210 -0.12 15.65 7.88
C VAL A 210 -1.35 15.01 7.20
N ALA A 211 -2.53 15.43 7.65
CA ALA A 211 -3.80 15.14 7.02
C ALA A 211 -4.15 16.20 5.95
N MET A 212 -3.92 15.87 4.68
CA MET A 212 -3.90 16.83 3.58
C MET A 212 -2.85 17.93 3.84
N GLY A 213 -3.28 19.08 4.41
CA GLY A 213 -2.43 20.17 4.86
C GLY A 213 -2.55 20.53 6.35
N THR A 214 -3.25 19.71 7.14
CA THR A 214 -3.44 19.92 8.58
C THR A 214 -2.43 19.07 9.35
N GLN A 215 -1.50 19.69 10.05
CA GLN A 215 -0.49 19.01 10.87
C GLN A 215 -1.14 18.30 12.08
N VAL A 216 -0.49 17.26 12.59
CA VAL A 216 -0.98 16.45 13.72
C VAL A 216 -1.36 17.31 14.93
N GLU A 217 -0.55 18.31 15.27
CA GLU A 217 -0.80 19.22 16.41
C GLU A 217 -2.05 20.07 16.24
N ARG A 218 -2.57 20.19 15.02
CA ARG A 218 -3.77 20.98 14.69
C ARG A 218 -5.04 20.15 14.63
N HIS A 219 -4.94 18.83 14.52
CA HIS A 219 -6.11 17.95 14.44
C HIS A 219 -6.17 16.86 15.51
N SER A 220 -5.14 16.73 16.35
CA SER A 220 -5.12 15.77 17.45
C SER A 220 -4.72 16.45 18.76
N ALA A 221 -5.55 16.27 19.79
CA ALA A 221 -5.25 16.75 21.14
C ALA A 221 -4.08 15.98 21.78
N GLU A 222 -3.94 14.69 21.46
CA GLU A 222 -2.79 13.87 21.81
C GLU A 222 -1.88 13.77 20.58
N ARG A 223 -0.66 14.30 20.69
CA ARG A 223 0.30 14.36 19.57
C ARG A 223 1.01 13.04 19.35
N ASP A 224 1.22 12.29 20.42
CA ASP A 224 1.74 10.94 20.34
C ASP A 224 0.60 10.00 19.97
N LEU A 225 0.43 9.79 18.67
CA LEU A 225 -0.70 9.04 18.14
C LEU A 225 -0.74 7.59 18.66
N ALA A 226 0.40 7.02 19.06
CA ALA A 226 0.47 5.72 19.71
C ALA A 226 -0.41 5.67 20.97
N LYS A 227 -0.49 6.76 21.75
CA LYS A 227 -1.28 6.83 22.99
C LYS A 227 -2.78 6.81 22.76
N ARG A 228 -3.25 7.09 21.54
CA ARG A 228 -4.69 7.08 21.20
C ARG A 228 -5.35 5.72 21.43
N ALA A 229 -4.57 4.65 21.46
CA ALA A 229 -5.07 3.30 21.68
C ALA A 229 -5.08 2.85 23.16
N LEU A 230 -4.47 3.61 24.08
CA LEU A 230 -4.37 3.22 25.50
C LEU A 230 -5.74 3.07 26.16
N GLY A 231 -6.71 3.92 25.80
CA GLY A 231 -8.09 3.84 26.30
C GLY A 231 -8.83 2.55 25.91
N TYR A 232 -8.32 1.80 24.92
CA TYR A 232 -8.90 0.54 24.46
C TYR A 232 -8.14 -0.69 24.98
N ASN A 233 -7.23 -0.53 25.94
CA ASN A 233 -6.40 -1.60 26.47
C ASN A 233 -5.62 -2.35 25.37
N MET A 234 -5.17 -1.62 24.36
CA MET A 234 -4.41 -2.16 23.23
C MET A 234 -2.92 -1.82 23.40
N PRO A 235 -2.00 -2.80 23.32
CA PRO A 235 -0.57 -2.50 23.32
C PRO A 235 -0.21 -1.59 22.16
N THR A 236 0.70 -0.66 22.41
CA THR A 236 1.05 0.38 21.45
C THR A 236 2.49 0.84 21.59
N GLU A 237 3.11 1.17 20.45
CA GLU A 237 4.42 1.79 20.38
C GLU A 237 4.54 2.67 19.13
N ASN A 238 5.49 3.61 19.17
CA ASN A 238 5.93 4.33 17.99
C ASN A 238 6.98 3.49 17.26
N VAL A 239 6.80 3.31 15.96
CA VAL A 239 7.72 2.55 15.09
C VAL A 239 8.33 3.53 14.08
N ASP A 240 9.63 3.41 13.85
CA ASP A 240 10.30 4.13 12.76
C ASP A 240 9.91 3.50 11.42
N GLY A 241 9.01 4.16 10.69
CA GLY A 241 8.50 3.69 9.40
C GLY A 241 9.52 3.76 8.27
N ASN A 242 10.67 4.40 8.48
CA ASN A 242 11.73 4.50 7.48
C ASN A 242 12.82 3.42 7.69
N ASP A 243 12.78 2.65 8.79
CA ASP A 243 13.60 1.45 8.98
C ASP A 243 12.75 0.19 8.75
N VAL A 244 12.96 -0.45 7.60
CA VAL A 244 12.22 -1.66 7.22
C VAL A 244 12.37 -2.80 8.23
N ASP A 245 13.51 -2.93 8.91
CA ASP A 245 13.71 -4.00 9.88
C ASP A 245 12.94 -3.70 11.19
N ALA A 246 12.79 -2.42 11.55
CA ALA A 246 11.96 -2.01 12.68
C ALA A 246 10.47 -2.27 12.40
N VAL A 247 10.00 -1.98 11.19
CA VAL A 247 8.64 -2.34 10.74
C VAL A 247 8.44 -3.85 10.80
N ILE A 248 9.37 -4.65 10.25
CA ILE A 248 9.29 -6.12 10.29
C ILE A 248 9.18 -6.63 11.72
N ALA A 249 10.04 -6.15 12.63
CA ALA A 249 10.05 -6.58 14.01
C ALA A 249 8.73 -6.24 14.74
N ALA A 250 8.22 -5.02 14.57
CA ALA A 250 6.95 -4.61 15.16
C ALA A 250 5.77 -5.43 14.62
N MET A 251 5.67 -5.56 13.29
CA MET A 251 4.56 -6.32 12.67
C MET A 251 4.60 -7.80 13.04
N THR A 252 5.79 -8.41 13.12
CA THR A 252 5.95 -9.79 13.60
C THR A 252 5.41 -9.95 15.02
N LYS A 253 5.86 -9.11 15.95
CA LYS A 253 5.43 -9.13 17.36
C LYS A 253 3.91 -8.98 17.49
N ALA A 254 3.32 -8.05 16.73
CA ALA A 254 1.87 -7.83 16.74
C ALA A 254 1.08 -8.99 16.13
N ALA A 255 1.57 -9.56 15.01
CA ALA A 255 0.95 -10.70 14.36
C ALA A 255 0.95 -11.94 15.27
N GLU A 256 2.09 -12.25 15.90
CA GLU A 256 2.20 -13.35 16.86
C GLU A 256 1.25 -13.17 18.04
N ARG A 257 1.16 -11.95 18.60
CA ARG A 257 0.21 -11.64 19.66
C ARG A 257 -1.23 -11.91 19.24
N GLY A 258 -1.61 -11.44 18.05
CA GLY A 258 -2.95 -11.67 17.49
C GLY A 258 -3.26 -13.16 17.34
N MET A 259 -2.31 -13.92 16.79
CA MET A 259 -2.44 -15.38 16.61
C MET A 259 -2.54 -16.15 17.93
N ARG A 260 -1.90 -15.68 19.01
CA ARG A 260 -2.04 -16.26 20.37
C ARG A 260 -3.37 -15.92 21.06
N GLY A 261 -4.25 -15.16 20.41
CA GLY A 261 -5.56 -14.78 20.97
C GLY A 261 -5.46 -13.74 22.10
N GLU A 262 -4.32 -13.06 22.21
CA GLU A 262 -4.09 -12.00 23.21
C GLU A 262 -4.71 -10.65 22.80
N GLY A 263 -5.35 -10.61 21.63
CA GLY A 263 -6.05 -9.46 21.10
C GLY A 263 -5.21 -8.60 20.15
N PRO A 264 -5.78 -7.46 19.71
CA PRO A 264 -5.16 -6.62 18.70
C PRO A 264 -3.97 -5.82 19.25
N THR A 265 -3.19 -5.26 18.33
CA THR A 265 -2.11 -4.30 18.61
C THR A 265 -2.34 -3.02 17.82
N PHE A 266 -1.96 -1.88 18.38
CA PHE A 266 -2.02 -0.59 17.69
C PHE A 266 -0.62 -0.01 17.52
N TYR A 267 -0.26 0.48 16.33
CA TYR A 267 1.05 1.13 16.13
C TYR A 267 0.92 2.48 15.43
N SER A 268 1.72 3.45 15.89
CA SER A 268 2.00 4.66 15.13
C SER A 268 3.31 4.48 14.39
N VAL A 269 3.24 4.23 13.09
CA VAL A 269 4.41 4.04 12.21
C VAL A 269 4.75 5.40 11.60
N ASN A 270 5.77 6.04 12.15
CA ASN A 270 6.15 7.39 11.81
C ASN A 270 7.01 7.38 10.54
N THR A 271 6.55 8.07 9.50
CA THR A 271 7.17 8.12 8.17
C THR A 271 7.02 9.52 7.58
N TYR A 272 7.30 9.68 6.29
CA TYR A 272 7.14 10.95 5.60
C TYR A 272 6.70 10.76 4.16
N ARG A 273 5.69 11.53 3.73
CA ARG A 273 5.23 11.54 2.34
C ARG A 273 5.97 12.60 1.55
N PHE A 274 6.81 12.23 0.59
CA PHE A 274 7.61 13.18 -0.19
C PHE A 274 6.81 14.10 -1.11
N ARG A 275 5.66 13.64 -1.60
CA ARG A 275 4.79 14.40 -2.51
C ARG A 275 3.62 15.03 -1.75
N GLY A 276 2.85 15.87 -2.46
CA GLY A 276 1.63 16.49 -1.94
C GLY A 276 0.57 15.46 -1.55
N HIS A 277 -0.54 15.92 -0.95
CA HIS A 277 -1.64 15.04 -0.55
C HIS A 277 -2.12 14.19 -1.72
N SER A 278 -2.53 14.88 -2.78
CA SER A 278 -2.75 14.37 -4.11
C SER A 278 -1.80 15.09 -5.07
N MET A 279 -1.75 14.61 -6.31
CA MET A 279 -0.95 15.23 -7.36
C MET A 279 -1.31 16.69 -7.68
N SER A 280 -2.52 17.15 -7.31
CA SER A 280 -2.95 18.54 -7.48
C SER A 280 -2.56 19.46 -6.31
N ASP A 281 -1.96 18.93 -5.25
CA ASP A 281 -1.65 19.69 -4.03
C ASP A 281 -0.32 20.45 -4.14
N ALA A 282 -0.39 21.77 -3.99
CA ALA A 282 0.74 22.68 -4.08
C ALA A 282 1.65 22.70 -2.82
N MET A 283 1.33 21.93 -1.76
CA MET A 283 2.16 21.75 -0.56
C MET A 283 2.50 23.05 0.21
N LYS A 284 1.66 24.08 0.13
CA LYS A 284 1.91 25.41 0.75
C LYS A 284 2.04 25.38 2.29
N TYR A 285 1.60 24.30 2.91
CA TYR A 285 1.61 24.09 4.36
C TYR A 285 2.90 23.45 4.88
N ARG A 286 3.83 23.09 3.99
CA ARG A 286 5.06 22.34 4.32
C ARG A 286 6.31 23.23 4.17
N PRO A 287 7.06 23.49 5.25
CA PRO A 287 8.34 24.18 5.15
C PRO A 287 9.35 23.40 4.29
N LYS A 288 10.12 24.11 3.46
CA LYS A 288 11.15 23.49 2.61
C LYS A 288 12.21 22.73 3.44
N GLU A 289 12.62 23.30 4.56
CA GLU A 289 13.61 22.69 5.45
C GLU A 289 13.14 21.35 6.04
N GLU A 290 11.84 21.23 6.33
CA GLU A 290 11.25 19.98 6.82
C GLU A 290 11.35 18.90 5.73
N ALA A 291 11.01 19.25 4.49
CA ALA A 291 11.09 18.33 3.35
C ALA A 291 12.53 17.87 3.08
N GLU A 292 13.52 18.78 3.14
CA GLU A 292 14.93 18.41 2.96
C GLU A 292 15.44 17.51 4.09
N LYS A 293 15.07 17.78 5.34
CA LYS A 293 15.40 16.88 6.47
C LYS A 293 14.78 15.50 6.29
N ALA A 294 13.55 15.41 5.80
CA ALA A 294 12.89 14.13 5.55
C ALA A 294 13.60 13.30 4.47
N LYS A 295 14.16 13.94 3.42
CA LYS A 295 14.94 13.24 2.38
C LYS A 295 16.22 12.59 2.92
N LEU A 296 16.84 13.16 3.95
CA LEU A 296 17.99 12.53 4.61
C LEU A 296 17.62 11.21 5.30
N ARG A 297 16.33 10.97 5.52
CA ARG A 297 15.78 9.75 6.09
C ARG A 297 15.02 8.91 5.06
N ASP A 298 15.36 9.02 3.78
CA ASP A 298 14.77 8.18 2.73
C ASP A 298 15.00 6.69 3.05
N PRO A 299 13.94 5.87 3.17
CA PRO A 299 14.06 4.45 3.52
C PRO A 299 14.96 3.67 2.55
N ILE A 300 14.99 4.04 1.26
CA ILE A 300 15.83 3.37 0.27
C ILE A 300 17.31 3.65 0.53
N LEU A 301 17.65 4.91 0.83
CA LEU A 301 19.03 5.31 1.11
C LEU A 301 19.51 4.66 2.42
N LEU A 302 18.71 4.76 3.48
CA LEU A 302 19.04 4.17 4.79
C LEU A 302 19.27 2.66 4.67
N TYR A 303 18.39 1.94 3.96
CA TYR A 303 18.54 0.51 3.80
C TYR A 303 19.71 0.13 2.89
N SER A 304 19.95 0.89 1.81
CA SER A 304 21.11 0.70 0.92
C SER A 304 22.43 0.79 1.68
N GLU A 305 22.63 1.82 2.52
CA GLU A 305 23.83 1.96 3.34
C GLU A 305 23.96 0.83 4.37
N LYS A 306 22.84 0.41 4.98
CA LYS A 306 22.81 -0.72 5.90
C LYS A 306 23.20 -2.04 5.22
N LEU A 307 22.78 -2.28 3.98
CA LEU A 307 23.17 -3.48 3.24
C LEU A 307 24.63 -3.43 2.77
N LYS A 308 25.11 -2.26 2.33
CA LYS A 308 26.52 -2.05 1.94
C LYS A 308 27.47 -2.27 3.11
N SER A 309 27.18 -1.68 4.27
CA SER A 309 27.99 -1.87 5.49
C SER A 309 28.03 -3.32 5.99
N ARG A 310 27.00 -4.11 5.68
CA ARG A 310 26.95 -5.56 5.97
C ARG A 310 27.59 -6.43 4.86
N GLY A 311 28.10 -5.83 3.78
CA GLY A 311 28.67 -6.56 2.65
C GLY A 311 27.65 -7.38 1.86
N LEU A 312 26.35 -7.05 1.94
CA LEU A 312 25.27 -7.79 1.27
C LEU A 312 24.96 -7.28 -0.13
N VAL A 313 25.41 -6.06 -0.46
CA VAL A 313 25.25 -5.44 -1.76
C VAL A 313 26.42 -4.47 -2.02
N THR A 314 26.83 -4.30 -3.27
CA THR A 314 27.75 -3.24 -3.70
C THR A 314 27.01 -2.06 -4.32
N GLN A 315 27.69 -0.94 -4.53
CA GLN A 315 27.09 0.22 -5.20
C GLN A 315 26.65 -0.11 -6.63
N GLU A 316 27.47 -0.88 -7.37
CA GLU A 316 27.20 -1.31 -8.73
C GLU A 316 25.98 -2.23 -8.82
N GLN A 317 25.78 -3.09 -7.82
CA GLN A 317 24.60 -3.95 -7.73
C GLN A 317 23.32 -3.15 -7.46
N ILE A 318 23.39 -2.07 -6.67
CA ILE A 318 22.24 -1.18 -6.44
C ILE A 318 21.87 -0.46 -7.74
N GLU A 319 22.86 0.10 -8.44
CA GLU A 319 22.66 0.78 -9.72
C GLU A 319 22.07 -0.15 -10.79
N ALA A 320 22.57 -1.39 -10.86
CA ALA A 320 22.02 -2.42 -11.75
C ALA A 320 20.57 -2.77 -11.41
N MET A 321 20.24 -2.96 -10.12
CA MET A 321 18.86 -3.20 -9.68
C MET A 321 17.94 -2.04 -10.04
N GLU A 322 18.40 -0.81 -9.86
CA GLU A 322 17.63 0.38 -10.19
C GLU A 322 17.36 0.49 -11.69
N ALA A 323 18.37 0.23 -12.54
CA ALA A 323 18.21 0.22 -13.98
C ALA A 323 17.22 -0.87 -14.45
N GLU A 324 17.29 -2.07 -13.87
CA GLU A 324 16.35 -3.16 -14.13
C GLU A 324 14.92 -2.76 -13.79
N VAL A 325 14.70 -2.24 -12.57
CA VAL A 325 13.39 -1.78 -12.10
C VAL A 325 12.87 -0.64 -12.97
N GLN A 326 13.73 0.31 -13.36
CA GLN A 326 13.33 1.41 -14.23
C GLN A 326 12.86 0.90 -15.60
N SER A 327 13.55 -0.12 -16.15
CA SER A 327 13.14 -0.79 -17.38
C SER A 327 11.80 -1.52 -17.23
N GLU A 328 11.62 -2.27 -16.14
CA GLU A 328 10.36 -2.96 -15.80
C GLU A 328 9.17 -1.98 -15.74
N VAL A 329 9.34 -0.84 -15.05
CA VAL A 329 8.29 0.19 -14.93
C VAL A 329 8.01 0.87 -16.27
N ASN A 330 9.03 1.15 -17.09
CA ASN A 330 8.82 1.71 -18.42
C ASN A 330 8.03 0.75 -19.32
N GLN A 331 8.40 -0.54 -19.31
CA GLN A 331 7.68 -1.57 -20.04
C GLN A 331 6.23 -1.71 -19.56
N ALA A 332 5.98 -1.62 -18.26
CA ALA A 332 4.64 -1.64 -17.70
C ALA A 332 3.77 -0.47 -18.19
N VAL A 333 4.34 0.73 -18.36
CA VAL A 333 3.65 1.88 -18.96
C VAL A 333 3.30 1.59 -20.42
N GLU A 334 4.26 1.17 -21.23
CA GLU A 334 4.02 0.87 -22.66
C GLU A 334 2.93 -0.20 -22.84
N GLN A 335 2.98 -1.25 -22.03
CA GLN A 335 1.97 -2.32 -22.05
C GLN A 335 0.59 -1.83 -21.61
N ALA A 336 0.52 -1.06 -20.51
CA ALA A 336 -0.74 -0.48 -20.03
C ALA A 336 -1.31 0.55 -21.03
N GLU A 337 -0.48 1.25 -21.79
CA GLU A 337 -0.95 2.13 -22.85
C GLU A 337 -1.58 1.37 -24.00
N ALA A 338 -1.00 0.23 -24.37
CA ALA A 338 -1.51 -0.65 -25.41
C ALA A 338 -2.74 -1.48 -24.97
N ASP A 339 -3.04 -1.51 -23.67
CA ASP A 339 -4.17 -2.26 -23.14
C ASP A 339 -5.53 -1.66 -23.56
N PRO A 340 -6.55 -2.52 -23.77
CA PRO A 340 -7.85 -2.07 -24.23
C PRO A 340 -8.55 -1.21 -23.17
N ASN A 341 -9.32 -0.23 -23.65
CA ASN A 341 -10.31 0.43 -22.80
C ASN A 341 -11.41 -0.58 -22.41
N PRO A 342 -12.01 -0.47 -21.22
CA PRO A 342 -13.23 -1.20 -20.89
C PRO A 342 -14.35 -0.87 -21.89
N GLY A 343 -15.17 -1.86 -22.23
CA GLY A 343 -16.38 -1.63 -23.01
C GLY A 343 -17.33 -0.69 -22.28
N LEU A 344 -18.05 0.16 -23.02
CA LEU A 344 -19.00 1.10 -22.42
C LEU A 344 -20.07 0.42 -21.55
N ASP A 345 -20.48 -0.80 -21.91
CA ASP A 345 -21.49 -1.57 -21.18
C ASP A 345 -20.95 -2.13 -19.85
N GLU A 346 -19.62 -2.32 -19.73
CA GLU A 346 -18.99 -2.84 -18.50
C GLU A 346 -19.15 -1.90 -17.30
N ARG A 347 -19.58 -0.64 -17.51
CA ARG A 347 -19.93 0.30 -16.43
C ARG A 347 -21.12 -0.17 -15.58
N PHE A 348 -21.93 -1.09 -16.10
CA PHE A 348 -23.07 -1.68 -15.41
C PHE A 348 -22.74 -3.04 -14.78
N ASP A 349 -21.57 -3.60 -15.10
CA ASP A 349 -21.11 -4.86 -14.52
C ASP A 349 -20.58 -4.65 -13.10
N ASP A 350 -20.65 -5.72 -12.29
CA ASP A 350 -20.14 -5.78 -10.91
C ASP A 350 -20.85 -4.83 -9.92
N ILE A 351 -21.98 -4.21 -10.29
CA ILE A 351 -22.83 -3.42 -9.38
C ILE A 351 -23.59 -4.35 -8.41
N LEU A 352 -24.05 -5.49 -8.92
CA LEU A 352 -24.69 -6.58 -8.17
C LEU A 352 -24.13 -7.92 -8.65
N ALA A 353 -24.25 -8.96 -7.83
CA ALA A 353 -23.81 -10.31 -8.20
C ALA A 353 -24.62 -10.91 -9.37
N GLU A 354 -25.87 -10.47 -9.51
CA GLU A 354 -26.77 -10.83 -10.60
C GLU A 354 -27.11 -9.59 -11.43
N THR A 355 -27.37 -9.76 -12.72
CA THR A 355 -27.79 -8.67 -13.62
C THR A 355 -29.14 -8.12 -13.17
N TYR A 356 -29.21 -6.81 -12.92
CA TYR A 356 -30.45 -6.15 -12.50
C TYR A 356 -31.53 -6.29 -13.59
N PRO A 357 -32.76 -6.77 -13.29
CA PRO A 357 -33.80 -6.98 -14.30
C PRO A 357 -34.38 -5.69 -14.87
N TYR A 358 -34.01 -4.52 -14.32
CA TYR A 358 -34.43 -3.21 -14.78
C TYR A 358 -33.25 -2.48 -15.45
N GLN A 359 -32.98 -2.81 -16.71
CA GLN A 359 -32.21 -1.89 -17.54
C GLN A 359 -33.12 -0.72 -17.91
N PRO A 360 -32.72 0.55 -17.70
CA PRO A 360 -33.42 1.68 -18.29
C PRO A 360 -33.44 1.49 -19.80
N LYS A 361 -34.64 1.54 -20.39
CA LYS A 361 -34.81 1.49 -21.85
C LYS A 361 -34.12 2.63 -22.56
#